data_AF-A0A7N2LV11-F1
#
_entry.id   AF-A0A7N2LV11-F1
#
_cell.length_a   1.000
_cell.length_b   1.000
_cell.length_c   1.000
_cell.angle_alpha   90.00
_cell.angle_beta   90.00
_cell.angle_gamma   90.00
#
_symmetry.space_group_name_H-M   'P 1'
#
loop_
_entity.id
_entity.type
_entity.pdbx_description
1 polymer ?
#
loop_
_entity_poly.entity_id
_entity_poly.type
_entity_poly.pdbx_seq_one_letter_code
_entity_poly.pdbx_strand_id
1 'polypeptide(L)'
;MYENVEIEELPETLCNLCNLQTLNIDNGKYFKKLPRGMGKLINLRQLRFNTNDSWFKLKFPNGIGKLTCLRTLSDFNRGGKDDKEGCKLGELKNLNQLGGSFKMHGLGNVVDVGETQNAQLKKKIHLHDLELDFIDEGQFEEKGEESRRRMKSDLAVLNALEPPPHLKKLSIKWVMGTAVYTNWMTSLTNLKSLDINWCIQLECLPPLGKLPLLKELNIRRVENVKKLGDEFLGIESENKSKKDDCHIINIFPNLRVLEIIYLPSWEEWIGMGGKRLEVEEEKDSGLVSDPMIKIMPRLESLTIQGCHKLKCLPDYLRTTPLQKLFIHYCPILKQRCEREIGDYWPIISHIPTIDIR
;
A
#
# COMPACT_ATOMS: atom_id res chain seq x y z
N MET A 1 -34.83 -22.15 11.94
CA MET A 1 -33.65 -21.55 12.59
C MET A 1 -32.52 -22.52 12.36
N TYR A 2 -31.64 -22.26 11.40
CA TYR A 2 -30.47 -23.10 11.20
C TYR A 2 -29.48 -22.75 12.32
N GLU A 3 -29.20 -23.72 13.20
CA GLU A 3 -28.10 -23.63 14.16
C GLU A 3 -26.81 -23.45 13.35
N ASN A 4 -26.26 -22.23 13.36
CA ASN A 4 -24.92 -22.00 12.87
C ASN A 4 -23.99 -22.77 13.81
N VAL A 5 -23.54 -23.95 13.38
CA VAL A 5 -22.53 -24.72 14.10
C VAL A 5 -21.28 -23.85 14.18
N GLU A 6 -20.95 -23.40 15.38
CA GLU A 6 -19.73 -22.65 15.69
C GLU A 6 -18.53 -23.59 15.58
N ILE A 7 -18.04 -23.81 14.35
CA ILE A 7 -16.87 -24.65 14.10
C ILE A 7 -15.62 -23.83 14.44
N GLU A 8 -15.03 -24.08 15.60
CA GLU A 8 -13.76 -23.46 16.00
C GLU A 8 -12.55 -24.14 15.35
N GLU A 9 -12.61 -25.46 15.16
CA GLU A 9 -11.53 -26.26 14.56
C GLU A 9 -12.12 -27.28 13.58
N LEU A 10 -11.43 -27.51 12.46
CA LEU A 10 -11.80 -28.58 11.54
C LEU A 10 -11.28 -29.93 12.05
N PRO A 11 -12.05 -31.02 11.90
CA PRO A 11 -11.64 -32.34 12.38
C PRO A 11 -10.46 -32.87 11.58
N GLU A 12 -9.54 -33.56 12.25
CA GLU A 12 -8.35 -34.13 11.63
C GLU A 12 -8.67 -35.23 10.58
N THR A 13 -9.87 -35.80 10.65
CA THR A 13 -10.40 -36.74 9.64
C THR A 13 -10.60 -36.08 8.27
N LEU A 14 -10.76 -34.75 8.21
CA LEU A 14 -10.84 -34.00 6.95
C LEU A 14 -9.58 -34.22 6.10
N CYS A 15 -8.42 -34.37 6.73
CA CYS A 15 -7.14 -34.56 6.05
C CYS A 15 -6.98 -35.94 5.37
N ASN A 16 -7.95 -36.84 5.54
CA ASN A 16 -8.03 -38.09 4.80
C ASN A 16 -8.71 -37.93 3.43
N LEU A 17 -9.34 -36.78 3.16
CA LEU A 17 -9.97 -36.47 1.87
C LEU A 17 -8.93 -36.07 0.82
N CYS A 18 -8.03 -36.98 0.44
CA CYS A 18 -6.90 -36.71 -0.46
C CYS A 18 -7.32 -36.19 -1.86
N ASN A 19 -8.57 -36.42 -2.27
CA ASN A 19 -9.14 -35.92 -3.53
C ASN A 19 -9.82 -34.55 -3.41
N LEU A 20 -9.86 -33.95 -2.21
CA LEU A 20 -10.50 -32.67 -1.97
C LEU A 20 -9.78 -31.57 -2.77
N GLN A 21 -10.54 -30.86 -3.62
CA GLN A 21 -10.00 -29.78 -4.45
C GLN A 21 -10.37 -28.38 -3.94
N THR A 22 -11.46 -28.26 -3.20
CA THR A 22 -11.97 -26.98 -2.69
C THR A 22 -12.38 -27.16 -1.23
N LEU A 23 -11.82 -26.33 -0.36
CA LEU A 23 -12.23 -26.19 1.02
C LEU A 23 -12.57 -24.71 1.24
N ASN A 24 -13.85 -24.44 1.49
CA ASN A 24 -14.35 -23.10 1.77
C ASN A 24 -14.87 -23.07 3.20
N ILE A 25 -14.38 -22.14 4.01
CA ILE A 25 -14.78 -21.97 5.40
C ILE A 25 -15.37 -20.56 5.55
N ASP A 26 -16.69 -20.49 5.52
CA ASP A 26 -17.45 -19.25 5.69
C ASP A 26 -17.98 -19.12 7.12
N ASN A 27 -17.06 -19.16 8.10
CA ASN A 27 -17.38 -18.99 9.52
C ASN A 27 -16.21 -18.34 10.30
N GLY A 28 -15.55 -17.36 9.70
CA GLY A 28 -14.25 -16.89 10.21
C GLY A 28 -14.30 -15.98 11.43
N LYS A 29 -15.47 -15.71 12.02
CA LYS A 29 -15.52 -15.05 13.34
C LYS A 29 -15.08 -15.99 14.47
N TYR A 30 -15.34 -17.29 14.32
CA TYR A 30 -15.09 -18.29 15.36
C TYR A 30 -14.02 -19.31 14.98
N PHE A 31 -13.70 -19.46 13.70
CA PHE A 31 -12.70 -20.42 13.24
C PHE A 31 -11.28 -20.02 13.70
N LYS A 32 -10.64 -20.88 14.49
CA LYS A 32 -9.34 -20.65 15.13
C LYS A 32 -8.23 -21.50 14.53
N LYS A 33 -8.51 -22.74 14.11
CA LYS A 33 -7.43 -23.68 13.82
C LYS A 33 -7.71 -24.62 12.66
N LEU A 34 -6.71 -24.69 11.78
CA LEU A 34 -6.62 -25.69 10.73
C LEU A 34 -6.01 -27.00 11.26
N PRO A 35 -6.42 -28.16 10.71
CA PRO A 35 -5.95 -29.46 11.18
C PRO A 35 -4.45 -29.65 10.87
N ARG A 36 -3.72 -30.38 11.72
CA ARG A 36 -2.27 -30.60 11.56
C ARG A 36 -1.96 -31.41 10.31
N GLY A 37 -2.89 -32.27 9.87
CA GLY A 37 -2.78 -33.09 8.68
C GLY A 37 -2.95 -32.37 7.34
N MET A 38 -3.15 -31.03 7.31
CA MET A 38 -3.50 -30.30 6.07
C MET A 38 -2.57 -30.59 4.89
N GLY A 39 -1.28 -30.82 5.13
CA GLY A 39 -0.32 -31.16 4.09
C GLY A 39 -0.58 -32.47 3.34
N LYS A 40 -1.56 -33.30 3.76
CA LYS A 40 -2.02 -34.50 3.04
C LYS A 40 -2.96 -34.20 1.88
N LEU A 41 -3.57 -33.00 1.86
CA LEU A 41 -4.57 -32.60 0.86
C LEU A 41 -3.90 -32.14 -0.46
N ILE A 42 -2.99 -32.92 -1.02
CA ILE A 42 -2.12 -32.53 -2.13
C ILE A 42 -2.86 -32.08 -3.41
N ASN A 43 -4.12 -32.50 -3.58
CA ASN A 43 -4.98 -32.11 -4.70
C ASN A 43 -5.78 -30.82 -4.45
N LEU A 44 -5.62 -30.20 -3.28
CA LEU A 44 -6.33 -28.98 -2.92
C LEU A 44 -5.91 -27.83 -3.84
N ARG A 45 -6.89 -27.21 -4.49
CA ARG A 45 -6.73 -26.09 -5.42
C ARG A 45 -7.22 -24.77 -4.82
N GLN A 46 -8.22 -24.83 -3.95
CA GLN A 46 -8.82 -23.64 -3.36
C GLN A 46 -8.98 -23.84 -1.86
N LEU A 47 -8.35 -22.97 -1.09
CA LEU A 47 -8.51 -22.86 0.34
C LEU A 47 -8.94 -21.42 0.65
N ARG A 48 -10.22 -21.26 1.01
CA ARG A 48 -10.83 -19.94 1.25
C ARG A 48 -11.33 -19.85 2.67
N PHE A 49 -11.06 -18.72 3.30
CA PHE A 49 -11.61 -18.32 4.59
C PHE A 49 -12.18 -16.92 4.47
N ASN A 50 -13.20 -16.61 5.26
CA ASN A 50 -13.65 -15.24 5.45
C ASN A 50 -13.37 -14.82 6.90
N THR A 51 -12.19 -14.26 7.15
CA THR A 51 -11.69 -13.99 8.50
C THR A 51 -12.40 -12.85 9.23
N ASN A 52 -13.18 -11.98 8.56
CA ASN A 52 -13.91 -10.84 9.16
C ASN A 52 -13.10 -10.15 10.29
N ASP A 53 -11.83 -9.83 10.01
CA ASP A 53 -10.85 -9.20 10.92
C ASP A 53 -10.35 -10.06 12.11
N SER A 54 -10.74 -11.33 12.20
CA SER A 54 -10.28 -12.30 13.22
C SER A 54 -9.09 -13.16 12.77
N TRP A 55 -8.33 -12.73 11.75
CA TRP A 55 -7.19 -13.49 11.20
C TRP A 55 -6.12 -13.81 12.26
N PHE A 56 -5.97 -12.99 13.30
CA PHE A 56 -5.02 -13.19 14.38
C PHE A 56 -5.31 -14.46 15.18
N LYS A 57 -6.57 -14.90 15.24
CA LYS A 57 -6.96 -16.15 15.88
C LYS A 57 -6.67 -17.38 15.01
N LEU A 58 -6.56 -17.20 13.69
CA LEU A 58 -6.40 -18.29 12.74
C LEU A 58 -4.96 -18.79 12.72
N LYS A 59 -4.77 -20.02 13.21
CA LYS A 59 -3.48 -20.72 13.20
C LYS A 59 -3.37 -21.67 12.01
N PHE A 60 -2.35 -21.44 11.19
CA PHE A 60 -1.97 -22.33 10.11
C PHE A 60 -1.12 -23.50 10.63
N PRO A 61 -1.29 -24.72 10.08
CA PRO A 61 -0.48 -25.87 10.43
C PRO A 61 0.82 -25.86 9.61
N ASN A 62 1.84 -26.53 10.13
CA ASN A 62 3.02 -26.86 9.33
C ASN A 62 2.67 -27.87 8.24
N GLY A 63 3.30 -27.74 7.06
CA GLY A 63 3.04 -28.60 5.90
C GLY A 63 2.06 -28.04 4.88
N ILE A 64 1.55 -26.80 5.06
CA ILE A 64 0.77 -26.10 4.03
C ILE A 64 1.59 -25.93 2.74
N GLY A 65 2.92 -25.85 2.83
CA GLY A 65 3.82 -25.79 1.69
C GLY A 65 3.86 -27.05 0.81
N LYS A 66 3.24 -28.15 1.26
CA LYS A 66 3.07 -29.38 0.46
C LYS A 66 1.92 -29.26 -0.55
N LEU A 67 1.04 -28.26 -0.39
CA LEU A 67 -0.13 -28.05 -1.25
C LEU A 67 0.25 -27.34 -2.56
N THR A 68 1.16 -27.92 -3.33
CA THR A 68 1.74 -27.27 -4.53
C THR A 68 0.73 -27.01 -5.65
N CYS A 69 -0.42 -27.71 -5.64
CA CYS A 69 -1.54 -27.48 -6.55
C CYS A 69 -2.47 -26.33 -6.14
N LEU A 70 -2.21 -25.68 -5.00
CA LEU A 70 -3.04 -24.61 -4.46
C LEU A 70 -2.98 -23.38 -5.35
N ARG A 71 -4.15 -22.98 -5.86
CA ARG A 71 -4.34 -21.83 -6.75
C ARG A 71 -4.91 -20.62 -6.03
N THR A 72 -5.68 -20.86 -4.97
CA THR A 72 -6.28 -19.79 -4.17
C THR A 72 -6.04 -20.08 -2.70
N LEU A 73 -5.43 -19.10 -2.03
CA LEU A 73 -5.28 -19.01 -0.58
C LEU A 73 -5.66 -17.57 -0.23
N SER A 74 -6.76 -17.35 0.49
CA SER A 74 -7.24 -15.99 0.76
C SER A 74 -6.34 -15.26 1.77
N ASP A 75 -6.00 -15.95 2.85
CA ASP A 75 -5.29 -15.40 4.01
C ASP A 75 -4.17 -16.37 4.40
N PHE A 76 -3.07 -15.83 4.90
CA PHE A 76 -1.98 -16.58 5.52
C PHE A 76 -1.51 -15.83 6.76
N ASN A 77 -1.39 -16.54 7.87
CA ASN A 77 -0.88 -16.01 9.13
C ASN A 77 0.29 -16.89 9.61
N ARG A 78 1.42 -16.25 9.93
CA ARG A 78 2.59 -16.93 10.51
C ARG A 78 2.31 -17.44 11.94
N GLY A 79 1.33 -16.87 12.63
CA GLY A 79 1.15 -17.02 14.06
C GLY A 79 1.99 -16.00 14.85
N GLY A 80 1.62 -15.77 16.11
CA GLY A 80 2.24 -14.77 16.98
C GLY A 80 3.68 -15.12 17.39
N LYS A 81 4.40 -14.13 17.95
CA LYS A 81 5.81 -14.22 18.41
C LYS A 81 6.10 -15.45 19.30
N ASP A 82 5.13 -15.84 20.13
CA ASP A 82 5.27 -16.94 21.10
C ASP A 82 4.77 -18.29 20.58
N ASP A 83 4.24 -18.35 19.34
CA ASP A 83 3.73 -19.58 18.76
C ASP A 83 4.87 -20.44 18.18
N LYS A 84 5.53 -21.20 19.05
CA LYS A 84 6.59 -22.14 18.66
C LYS A 84 6.11 -23.24 17.69
N GLU A 85 4.80 -23.49 17.61
CA GLU A 85 4.18 -24.40 16.63
C GLU A 85 3.64 -23.68 15.39
N GLY A 86 3.78 -22.35 15.32
CA GLY A 86 3.28 -21.49 14.25
C GLY A 86 3.84 -21.82 12.86
N CYS A 87 3.03 -21.55 11.84
CA CYS A 87 3.38 -21.78 10.44
C CYS A 87 4.45 -20.78 9.99
N LYS A 88 5.58 -21.27 9.48
CA LYS A 88 6.64 -20.37 9.01
C LYS A 88 6.36 -19.79 7.63
N LEU A 89 6.89 -18.59 7.35
CA LEU A 89 6.81 -17.96 6.03
C LEU A 89 7.46 -18.82 4.92
N GLY A 90 8.49 -19.61 5.26
CA GLY A 90 9.13 -20.53 4.34
C GLY A 90 8.20 -21.60 3.75
N GLU A 91 7.06 -21.89 4.37
CA GLU A 91 6.06 -22.82 3.82
C GLU A 91 5.49 -22.33 2.48
N LEU A 92 5.51 -21.02 2.22
CA LEU A 92 5.03 -20.44 0.96
C LEU A 92 5.97 -20.74 -0.23
N LYS A 93 7.19 -21.23 0.01
CA LYS A 93 8.24 -21.42 -1.01
C LYS A 93 7.78 -22.15 -2.27
N ASN A 94 7.00 -23.22 -2.10
CA ASN A 94 6.61 -24.10 -3.20
C ASN A 94 5.21 -23.80 -3.75
N LEU A 95 4.49 -22.84 -3.18
CA LEU A 95 3.11 -22.48 -3.56
C LEU A 95 3.10 -21.51 -4.75
N ASN A 96 3.75 -21.90 -5.86
CA ASN A 96 3.94 -21.04 -7.03
C ASN A 96 2.70 -20.92 -7.91
N GLN A 97 1.72 -21.81 -7.74
CA GLN A 97 0.44 -21.79 -8.45
C GLN A 97 -0.56 -20.79 -7.84
N LEU A 98 -0.22 -20.18 -6.69
CA LEU A 98 -1.08 -19.19 -6.05
C LEU A 98 -1.33 -18.00 -6.97
N GLY A 99 -2.60 -17.70 -7.17
CA GLY A 99 -3.06 -16.60 -7.99
C GLY A 99 -4.27 -15.88 -7.40
N GLY A 100 -4.63 -14.78 -8.05
CA GLY A 100 -5.70 -13.90 -7.58
C GLY A 100 -5.25 -13.01 -6.43
N SER A 101 -6.04 -12.99 -5.34
CA SER A 101 -5.80 -12.17 -4.15
C SER A 101 -5.21 -12.99 -3.02
N PHE A 102 -4.16 -12.46 -2.39
CA PHE A 102 -3.47 -13.10 -1.29
C PHE A 102 -3.18 -12.08 -0.18
N LYS A 103 -3.56 -12.42 1.06
CA LYS A 103 -3.31 -11.59 2.24
C LYS A 103 -2.33 -12.28 3.18
N MET A 104 -1.31 -11.57 3.62
CA MET A 104 -0.32 -12.05 4.57
C MET A 104 -0.39 -11.20 5.82
N HIS A 105 -0.68 -11.83 6.95
CA HIS A 105 -0.78 -11.18 8.25
C HIS A 105 0.30 -11.67 9.22
N GLY A 106 0.49 -10.91 10.30
CA GLY A 106 1.49 -11.22 11.33
C GLY A 106 2.92 -11.06 10.80
N LEU A 107 3.14 -10.10 9.91
CA LEU A 107 4.47 -9.80 9.35
C LEU A 107 5.33 -8.93 10.29
N GLY A 108 4.71 -8.30 11.29
CA GLY A 108 5.41 -7.52 12.30
C GLY A 108 6.34 -8.40 13.13
N ASN A 109 7.51 -7.86 13.49
CA ASN A 109 8.40 -8.51 14.46
C ASN A 109 8.83 -9.94 14.03
N VAL A 110 8.93 -10.16 12.70
CA VAL A 110 9.50 -11.37 12.11
C VAL A 110 11.02 -11.31 12.28
N VAL A 111 11.54 -12.15 13.18
CA VAL A 111 12.97 -12.20 13.53
C VAL A 111 13.83 -12.81 12.41
N ASP A 112 13.24 -13.51 11.44
CA ASP A 112 13.98 -14.26 10.42
C ASP A 112 13.72 -13.74 8.99
N VAL A 113 14.65 -12.91 8.52
CA VAL A 113 14.70 -12.40 7.15
C VAL A 113 14.94 -13.52 6.14
N GLY A 114 15.70 -14.56 6.52
CA GLY A 114 15.95 -15.72 5.66
C GLY A 114 14.66 -16.51 5.38
N GLU A 115 13.82 -16.72 6.40
CA GLU A 115 12.49 -17.31 6.23
C GLU A 115 11.57 -16.45 5.36
N THR A 116 11.69 -15.12 5.46
CA THR A 116 10.95 -14.19 4.59
C THR A 116 11.37 -14.33 3.14
N GLN A 117 12.68 -14.38 2.86
CA GLN A 117 13.22 -14.61 1.51
C GLN A 117 12.81 -15.99 0.97
N ASN A 118 12.75 -17.00 1.85
CA ASN A 118 12.30 -18.35 1.50
C ASN A 118 10.83 -18.39 1.02
N ALA A 119 9.99 -17.42 1.39
CA ALA A 119 8.63 -17.34 0.88
C ALA A 119 8.56 -17.11 -0.64
N GLN A 120 9.62 -16.57 -1.26
CA GLN A 120 9.78 -16.42 -2.71
C GLN A 120 8.53 -15.82 -3.41
N LEU A 121 7.96 -14.72 -2.88
CA LEU A 121 6.74 -14.13 -3.44
C LEU A 121 6.89 -13.75 -4.90
N LYS A 122 8.05 -13.23 -5.31
CA LYS A 122 8.40 -12.93 -6.71
C LYS A 122 8.11 -14.06 -7.70
N LYS A 123 8.15 -15.33 -7.27
CA LYS A 123 7.85 -16.51 -8.12
C LYS A 123 6.36 -16.79 -8.29
N LYS A 124 5.48 -16.16 -7.49
CA LYS A 124 4.03 -16.33 -7.52
C LYS A 124 3.42 -15.44 -8.61
N ILE A 125 3.77 -15.72 -9.85
CA ILE A 125 3.46 -14.89 -11.03
C ILE A 125 1.97 -14.75 -11.32
N HIS A 126 1.14 -15.63 -10.77
CA HIS A 126 -0.32 -15.59 -10.96
C HIS A 126 -1.04 -14.67 -9.96
N LEU A 127 -0.32 -14.10 -8.99
CA LEU A 127 -0.89 -13.12 -8.06
C LEU A 127 -1.17 -11.80 -8.78
N HIS A 128 -2.31 -11.21 -8.44
CA HIS A 128 -2.73 -9.92 -8.96
C HIS A 128 -2.99 -8.92 -7.84
N ASP A 129 -3.47 -9.38 -6.69
CA ASP A 129 -3.76 -8.54 -5.53
C ASP A 129 -2.99 -9.09 -4.32
N LEU A 130 -2.25 -8.23 -3.62
CA LEU A 130 -1.45 -8.59 -2.46
C LEU A 130 -1.69 -7.61 -1.32
N GLU A 131 -1.96 -8.14 -0.13
CA GLU A 131 -2.03 -7.36 1.11
C GLU A 131 -0.94 -7.85 2.07
N LEU A 132 -0.12 -6.92 2.57
CA LEU A 132 0.92 -7.15 3.55
C LEU A 132 0.56 -6.43 4.84
N ASP A 133 0.30 -7.18 5.90
CA ASP A 133 -0.17 -6.68 7.18
C ASP A 133 0.86 -6.98 8.30
N PHE A 134 1.46 -5.91 8.82
CA PHE A 134 2.53 -5.93 9.82
C PHE A 134 2.03 -5.71 11.25
N ILE A 135 0.72 -5.74 11.47
CA ILE A 135 0.18 -5.74 12.82
C ILE A 135 0.63 -7.03 13.55
N ASP A 136 1.05 -6.88 14.80
CA ASP A 136 1.34 -7.98 15.73
C ASP A 136 0.31 -7.95 16.85
N GLU A 137 -0.06 -9.11 17.37
CA GLU A 137 -1.12 -9.24 18.38
C GLU A 137 -0.71 -8.47 19.67
N GLY A 138 -1.53 -7.53 20.11
CA GLY A 138 -1.38 -6.86 21.41
C GLY A 138 -0.37 -5.69 21.48
N GLN A 139 0.17 -5.22 20.36
CA GLN A 139 1.34 -4.31 20.35
C GLN A 139 1.03 -2.95 19.68
N PHE A 140 0.33 -2.05 20.39
CA PHE A 140 0.10 -0.66 19.95
C PHE A 140 1.03 0.38 20.61
N GLU A 141 1.78 0.00 21.66
CA GLU A 141 2.52 0.97 22.50
C GLU A 141 3.94 0.51 22.90
N GLU A 142 4.70 -0.10 21.98
CA GLU A 142 6.13 -0.33 22.24
C GLU A 142 6.88 1.02 22.26
N LYS A 143 7.48 1.36 23.39
CA LYS A 143 8.36 2.53 23.56
C LYS A 143 9.80 2.08 23.80
N GLY A 144 10.76 2.93 23.45
CA GLY A 144 12.18 2.69 23.70
C GLY A 144 12.83 1.74 22.69
N GLU A 145 13.67 0.82 23.17
CA GLU A 145 14.50 -0.02 22.31
C GLU A 145 13.70 -1.04 21.48
N GLU A 146 12.59 -1.55 22.00
CA GLU A 146 11.77 -2.56 21.32
C GLU A 146 11.15 -1.99 20.03
N SER A 147 10.60 -0.78 20.12
CA SER A 147 10.13 -0.01 18.96
C SER A 147 11.22 0.15 17.89
N ARG A 148 12.45 0.49 18.29
CA ARG A 148 13.59 0.63 17.37
C ARG A 148 13.98 -0.69 16.72
N ARG A 149 13.92 -1.81 17.46
CA ARG A 149 14.18 -3.16 16.92
C ARG A 149 13.09 -3.53 15.90
N ARG A 150 11.82 -3.29 16.23
CA ARG A 150 10.68 -3.52 15.33
C ARG A 150 10.80 -2.71 14.05
N MET A 151 11.12 -1.42 14.13
CA MET A 151 11.35 -0.58 12.95
C MET A 151 12.40 -1.16 11.98
N LYS A 152 13.50 -1.70 12.51
CA LYS A 152 14.53 -2.34 11.68
C LYS A 152 14.05 -3.67 11.09
N SER A 153 13.31 -4.46 11.88
CA SER A 153 12.78 -5.77 11.49
C SER A 153 11.72 -5.63 10.39
N ASP A 154 10.70 -4.79 10.59
CA ASP A 154 9.60 -4.59 9.64
C ASP A 154 10.13 -4.14 8.27
N LEU A 155 11.07 -3.20 8.25
CA LEU A 155 11.72 -2.76 7.00
C LEU A 155 12.54 -3.87 6.34
N ALA A 156 13.29 -4.67 7.12
CA ALA A 156 14.05 -5.79 6.57
C ALA A 156 13.14 -6.86 5.94
N VAL A 157 12.01 -7.16 6.60
CA VAL A 157 10.98 -8.09 6.11
C VAL A 157 10.32 -7.55 4.86
N LEU A 158 9.89 -6.28 4.87
CA LEU A 158 9.28 -5.63 3.71
C LEU A 158 10.22 -5.64 2.49
N ASN A 159 11.52 -5.42 2.71
CA ASN A 159 12.52 -5.51 1.65
C ASN A 159 12.73 -6.94 1.14
N ALA A 160 12.73 -7.93 2.03
CA ALA A 160 12.95 -9.34 1.69
C ALA A 160 11.77 -10.01 0.98
N LEU A 161 10.54 -9.50 1.13
CA LEU A 161 9.34 -10.09 0.55
C LEU A 161 9.35 -10.04 -0.99
N GLU A 162 9.89 -8.99 -1.60
CA GLU A 162 9.93 -8.75 -3.07
C GLU A 162 8.67 -9.23 -3.83
N PRO A 163 7.59 -8.44 -3.86
CA PRO A 163 6.36 -8.79 -4.56
C PRO A 163 6.55 -9.05 -6.07
N PRO A 164 5.64 -9.82 -6.71
CA PRO A 164 5.66 -10.03 -8.16
C PRO A 164 5.55 -8.70 -8.95
N PRO A 165 6.33 -8.50 -10.02
CA PRO A 165 6.29 -7.25 -10.80
C PRO A 165 4.97 -7.02 -11.55
N HIS A 166 4.19 -8.07 -11.78
CA HIS A 166 2.92 -8.02 -12.53
C HIS A 166 1.70 -7.72 -11.65
N LEU A 167 1.92 -7.42 -10.37
CA LEU A 167 0.86 -7.13 -9.41
C LEU A 167 0.02 -5.93 -9.87
N LYS A 168 -1.30 -6.04 -9.71
CA LYS A 168 -2.28 -5.00 -10.07
C LYS A 168 -2.70 -4.19 -8.85
N LYS A 169 -2.78 -4.80 -7.67
CA LYS A 169 -3.14 -4.12 -6.42
C LYS A 169 -2.17 -4.51 -5.30
N LEU A 170 -1.72 -3.52 -4.56
CA LEU A 170 -0.86 -3.70 -3.39
C LEU A 170 -1.44 -2.90 -2.23
N SER A 171 -1.60 -3.55 -1.08
CA SER A 171 -1.93 -2.90 0.18
C SER A 171 -0.84 -3.21 1.19
N ILE A 172 -0.30 -2.18 1.84
CA ILE A 172 0.72 -2.29 2.89
C ILE A 172 0.15 -1.63 4.13
N LYS A 173 0.08 -2.39 5.22
CA LYS A 173 -0.53 -1.96 6.47
C LYS A 173 0.43 -2.12 7.64
N TRP A 174 0.39 -1.18 8.57
CA TRP A 174 1.01 -1.28 9.90
C TRP A 174 2.55 -1.42 9.92
N VAL A 175 3.24 -0.94 8.88
CA VAL A 175 4.71 -0.97 8.84
C VAL A 175 5.28 0.10 9.78
N MET A 176 6.20 -0.30 10.66
CA MET A 176 6.99 0.65 11.45
C MET A 176 8.35 0.88 10.79
N GLY A 177 8.74 2.14 10.56
CA GLY A 177 10.06 2.45 10.00
C GLY A 177 10.20 3.90 9.56
N THR A 178 11.43 4.41 9.50
CA THR A 178 11.70 5.81 9.13
C THR A 178 11.58 6.07 7.63
N ALA A 179 11.97 5.10 6.80
CA ALA A 179 11.92 5.25 5.36
C ALA A 179 11.65 3.93 4.65
N VAL A 180 10.67 3.94 3.75
CA VAL A 180 10.32 2.81 2.89
C VAL A 180 10.95 3.05 1.51
N TYR A 181 12.29 3.02 1.44
CA TYR A 181 13.02 3.00 0.18
C TYR A 181 13.19 1.57 -0.28
N THR A 182 12.17 1.02 -0.94
CA THR A 182 12.28 -0.32 -1.53
C THR A 182 12.46 -0.19 -3.04
N ASN A 183 13.57 -0.73 -3.55
CA ASN A 183 13.88 -0.70 -4.98
C ASN A 183 12.82 -1.43 -5.82
N TRP A 184 12.10 -2.38 -5.21
CA TRP A 184 11.06 -3.13 -5.90
C TRP A 184 9.75 -2.35 -6.06
N MET A 185 9.43 -1.35 -5.23
CA MET A 185 8.16 -0.61 -5.34
C MET A 185 8.06 0.12 -6.68
N THR A 186 9.12 0.79 -7.12
CA THR A 186 9.18 1.46 -8.43
C THR A 186 9.22 0.48 -9.60
N SER A 187 9.58 -0.78 -9.34
CA SER A 187 9.59 -1.87 -10.33
C SER A 187 8.20 -2.45 -10.60
N LEU A 188 7.17 -2.10 -9.81
CA LEU A 188 5.78 -2.56 -9.97
C LEU A 188 5.05 -1.80 -11.09
N THR A 189 5.56 -1.89 -12.32
CA THR A 189 5.06 -1.10 -13.46
C THR A 189 3.61 -1.42 -13.84
N ASN A 190 3.10 -2.58 -13.44
CA ASN A 190 1.72 -3.02 -13.70
C ASN A 190 0.71 -2.61 -12.60
N LEU A 191 1.17 -1.94 -11.54
CA LEU A 191 0.35 -1.60 -10.39
C LEU A 191 -0.70 -0.56 -10.76
N LYS A 192 -1.96 -0.84 -10.44
CA LYS A 192 -3.12 0.02 -10.69
C LYS A 192 -3.69 0.63 -9.41
N SER A 193 -3.55 -0.06 -8.28
CA SER A 193 -4.00 0.41 -6.97
C SER A 193 -2.90 0.21 -5.94
N LEU A 194 -2.62 1.25 -5.18
CA LEU A 194 -1.71 1.21 -4.04
C LEU A 194 -2.40 1.79 -2.81
N ASP A 195 -2.43 1.03 -1.72
CA ASP A 195 -2.93 1.46 -0.42
C ASP A 195 -1.80 1.36 0.60
N ILE A 196 -1.42 2.48 1.20
CA ILE A 196 -0.44 2.58 2.29
C ILE A 196 -1.21 3.06 3.51
N ASN A 197 -1.38 2.19 4.50
CA ASN A 197 -2.21 2.46 5.66
C ASN A 197 -1.46 2.21 6.96
N TRP A 198 -1.61 3.09 7.94
CA TRP A 198 -1.03 2.91 9.28
C TRP A 198 0.50 2.70 9.28
N CYS A 199 1.24 3.43 8.44
CA CYS A 199 2.70 3.37 8.47
C CYS A 199 3.25 4.37 9.50
N ILE A 200 3.79 3.83 10.60
CA ILE A 200 4.20 4.58 11.80
C ILE A 200 5.69 4.96 11.66
N GLN A 201 6.05 6.15 12.14
CA GLN A 201 7.40 6.71 12.06
C GLN A 201 7.91 7.02 10.65
N LEU A 202 7.10 6.81 9.60
CA LEU A 202 7.49 7.03 8.22
C LEU A 202 7.68 8.53 7.94
N GLU A 203 8.90 8.93 7.60
CA GLU A 203 9.28 10.32 7.33
C GLU A 203 9.18 10.68 5.85
N CYS A 204 9.48 9.72 4.96
CA CYS A 204 9.43 9.90 3.52
C CYS A 204 8.69 8.75 2.83
N LEU A 205 7.85 9.10 1.84
CA LEU A 205 7.24 8.13 0.93
C LEU A 205 8.19 7.79 -0.22
N PRO A 206 8.08 6.57 -0.78
CA PRO A 206 8.82 6.19 -1.99
C PRO A 206 8.45 7.06 -3.21
N PRO A 207 9.28 7.06 -4.27
CA PRO A 207 9.04 7.80 -5.51
C PRO A 207 7.94 7.15 -6.36
N LEU A 208 6.70 7.23 -5.89
CA LEU A 208 5.53 6.60 -6.48
C LEU A 208 5.11 7.26 -7.80
N GLY A 209 5.54 8.49 -8.07
CA GLY A 209 5.24 9.20 -9.32
C GLY A 209 5.77 8.53 -10.58
N LYS A 210 6.72 7.61 -10.44
CA LYS A 210 7.28 6.79 -11.53
C LYS A 210 6.37 5.62 -11.96
N LEU A 211 5.29 5.33 -11.23
CA LEU A 211 4.41 4.20 -11.53
C LEU A 211 3.47 4.54 -12.70
N PRO A 212 3.63 3.91 -13.88
CA PRO A 212 2.99 4.36 -15.10
C PRO A 212 1.51 3.98 -15.18
N LEU A 213 1.08 2.89 -14.55
CA LEU A 213 -0.31 2.38 -14.64
C LEU A 213 -1.15 2.66 -13.39
N LEU A 214 -0.60 3.36 -12.39
CA LEU A 214 -1.28 3.62 -11.13
C LEU A 214 -2.50 4.50 -11.36
N LYS A 215 -3.67 4.03 -10.93
CA LYS A 215 -4.97 4.72 -11.05
C LYS A 215 -5.51 5.19 -9.71
N GLU A 216 -5.24 4.44 -8.66
CA GLU A 216 -5.74 4.68 -7.32
C GLU A 216 -4.57 4.67 -6.33
N LEU A 217 -4.39 5.76 -5.61
CA LEU A 217 -3.38 5.88 -4.55
C LEU A 217 -4.07 6.35 -3.27
N ASN A 218 -4.03 5.50 -2.25
CA ASN A 218 -4.58 5.78 -0.93
C ASN A 218 -3.42 5.81 0.08
N ILE A 219 -3.28 6.92 0.80
CA ILE A 219 -2.28 7.10 1.84
C ILE A 219 -3.03 7.48 3.12
N ARG A 220 -3.03 6.59 4.10
CA ARG A 220 -3.88 6.70 5.28
C ARG A 220 -3.05 6.53 6.56
N ARG A 221 -3.27 7.41 7.54
CA ARG A 221 -2.68 7.30 8.90
C ARG A 221 -1.16 7.15 8.87
N VAL A 222 -0.48 8.09 8.21
CA VAL A 222 0.99 8.16 8.13
C VAL A 222 1.49 9.33 8.98
N GLU A 223 2.28 9.05 10.02
CA GLU A 223 2.47 10.01 11.13
C GLU A 223 3.51 11.11 10.89
N ASN A 224 4.67 10.79 10.31
CA ASN A 224 5.83 11.67 10.32
C ASN A 224 6.16 12.33 8.97
N VAL A 225 5.37 12.06 7.92
CA VAL A 225 5.55 12.71 6.63
C VAL A 225 5.20 14.18 6.74
N LYS A 226 6.22 15.05 6.68
CA LYS A 226 6.06 16.52 6.74
C LYS A 226 5.83 17.16 5.39
N LYS A 227 6.37 16.56 4.34
CA LYS A 227 6.36 17.11 2.99
C LYS A 227 6.10 16.01 1.96
N LEU A 228 5.30 16.34 0.96
CA LEU A 228 5.17 15.58 -0.28
C LEU A 228 5.78 16.41 -1.41
N GLY A 229 7.05 16.13 -1.76
CA GLY A 229 7.78 16.86 -2.78
C GLY A 229 8.35 15.98 -3.90
N ASP A 230 9.46 16.44 -4.48
CA ASP A 230 10.15 15.81 -5.60
C ASP A 230 10.47 14.33 -5.35
N GLU A 231 10.77 13.98 -4.10
CA GLU A 231 11.02 12.61 -3.65
C GLU A 231 9.83 11.68 -3.87
N PHE A 232 8.61 12.16 -3.59
CA PHE A 232 7.37 11.40 -3.79
C PHE A 232 6.98 11.36 -5.28
N LEU A 233 7.21 12.47 -5.98
CA LEU A 233 6.98 12.59 -7.42
C LEU A 233 8.00 11.78 -8.25
N GLY A 234 9.13 11.39 -7.65
CA GLY A 234 10.22 10.70 -8.34
C GLY A 234 10.96 11.59 -9.34
N ILE A 235 11.00 12.90 -9.08
CA ILE A 235 11.76 13.87 -9.88
C ILE A 235 13.22 13.81 -9.43
N GLU A 236 14.04 13.06 -10.15
CA GLU A 236 15.49 13.08 -9.95
C GLU A 236 16.12 14.32 -10.61
N SER A 237 17.17 14.87 -10.01
CA SER A 237 17.95 15.97 -10.59
C SER A 237 18.53 15.64 -11.97
N GLU A 238 18.72 14.35 -12.30
CA GLU A 238 19.21 13.86 -13.59
C GLU A 238 18.18 13.98 -14.72
N ASN A 239 16.88 14.08 -14.43
CA ASN A 239 15.88 14.39 -15.46
C ASN A 239 15.98 15.84 -15.96
N LYS A 240 16.78 16.68 -15.30
CA LYS A 240 17.10 18.05 -15.74
C LYS A 240 18.29 18.11 -16.72
N SER A 241 19.05 17.02 -16.88
CA SER A 241 20.32 17.03 -17.64
C SER A 241 20.28 16.29 -18.98
N LYS A 242 19.21 15.54 -19.30
CA LYS A 242 19.02 14.97 -20.64
C LYS A 242 18.45 16.04 -21.56
N LYS A 243 19.37 16.75 -22.22
CA LYS A 243 19.15 17.87 -23.16
C LYS A 243 18.59 17.47 -24.53
N ASP A 244 18.26 16.20 -24.73
CA ASP A 244 17.85 15.68 -26.03
C ASP A 244 16.35 15.37 -25.97
N ASP A 245 15.62 16.09 -26.82
CA ASP A 245 14.19 16.03 -27.14
C ASP A 245 13.19 16.67 -26.14
N CYS A 246 12.23 17.40 -26.73
CA CYS A 246 11.09 18.11 -26.12
C CYS A 246 10.06 17.17 -25.47
N HIS A 247 10.51 16.21 -24.66
CA HIS A 247 9.64 15.22 -24.04
C HIS A 247 8.84 15.81 -22.89
N ILE A 248 7.51 15.72 -22.99
CA ILE A 248 6.59 15.94 -21.87
C ILE A 248 6.80 14.82 -20.86
N ILE A 249 7.27 15.16 -19.66
CA ILE A 249 7.43 14.20 -18.56
C ILE A 249 6.11 14.16 -17.80
N ASN A 250 5.38 13.05 -17.92
CA ASN A 250 4.16 12.84 -17.14
C ASN A 250 4.48 12.08 -15.86
N ILE A 251 4.25 12.71 -14.71
CA ILE A 251 4.34 12.10 -13.39
C ILE A 251 2.95 11.63 -13.01
N PHE A 252 2.82 10.39 -12.52
CA PHE A 252 1.50 9.77 -12.29
C PHE A 252 0.58 9.86 -13.54
N PRO A 253 1.00 9.34 -14.70
CA PRO A 253 0.32 9.59 -15.98
C PRO A 253 -1.12 9.06 -16.04
N ASN A 254 -1.49 8.10 -15.18
CA ASN A 254 -2.80 7.45 -15.16
C ASN A 254 -3.55 7.57 -13.83
N LEU A 255 -3.05 8.37 -12.88
CA LEU A 255 -3.67 8.47 -11.56
C LEU A 255 -5.00 9.21 -11.68
N ARG A 256 -6.08 8.58 -11.20
CA ARG A 256 -7.46 9.08 -11.25
C ARG A 256 -7.97 9.45 -9.87
N VAL A 257 -7.60 8.68 -8.85
CA VAL A 257 -8.04 8.87 -7.47
C VAL A 257 -6.82 8.98 -6.57
N LEU A 258 -6.75 10.07 -5.81
CA LEU A 258 -5.78 10.29 -4.76
C LEU A 258 -6.50 10.57 -3.45
N GLU A 259 -6.34 9.69 -2.47
CA GLU A 259 -6.86 9.89 -1.12
C GLU A 259 -5.70 10.00 -0.12
N ILE A 260 -5.68 11.10 0.61
CA ILE A 260 -4.71 11.34 1.69
C ILE A 260 -5.49 11.62 2.97
N ILE A 261 -5.46 10.68 3.90
CA ILE A 261 -6.33 10.67 5.09
C ILE A 261 -5.48 10.52 6.35
N TYR A 262 -5.66 11.42 7.32
CA TYR A 262 -4.98 11.43 8.62
C TYR A 262 -3.46 11.42 8.51
N LEU A 263 -2.87 12.43 7.87
CA LEU A 263 -1.43 12.71 7.94
C LEU A 263 -1.19 13.89 8.90
N PRO A 264 -0.97 13.63 10.21
CA PRO A 264 -0.94 14.68 11.22
C PRO A 264 0.27 15.61 11.15
N SER A 265 1.41 15.16 10.59
CA SER A 265 2.61 15.98 10.44
C SER A 265 2.75 16.66 9.08
N TRP A 266 1.84 16.41 8.13
CA TRP A 266 1.97 16.91 6.77
C TRP A 266 1.69 18.41 6.69
N GLU A 267 2.72 19.17 6.30
CA GLU A 267 2.73 20.63 6.26
C GLU A 267 2.79 21.18 4.84
N GLU A 268 3.56 20.52 3.96
CA GLU A 268 3.89 21.02 2.63
C GLU A 268 3.54 20.01 1.53
N TRP A 269 2.84 20.47 0.50
CA TRP A 269 2.66 19.73 -0.73
C TRP A 269 3.27 20.53 -1.89
N ILE A 270 4.44 20.10 -2.36
CA ILE A 270 5.13 20.80 -3.43
C ILE A 270 4.56 20.40 -4.78
N GLY A 271 4.24 21.42 -5.56
CA GLY A 271 3.80 21.33 -6.95
C GLY A 271 4.17 22.58 -7.73
N MET A 272 5.25 23.26 -7.34
CA MET A 272 5.82 24.41 -8.07
C MET A 272 6.53 23.95 -9.35
N GLY A 273 5.82 23.18 -10.19
CA GLY A 273 6.15 23.06 -11.60
C GLY A 273 5.54 24.26 -12.33
N GLY A 274 6.17 25.43 -12.22
CA GLY A 274 5.75 26.61 -13.00
C GLY A 274 5.67 27.97 -12.30
N LYS A 275 6.58 28.30 -11.38
CA LYS A 275 7.11 29.68 -11.28
C LYS A 275 8.59 29.56 -11.71
N ARG A 276 9.04 29.91 -12.93
CA ARG A 276 8.91 31.14 -13.72
C ARG A 276 7.52 31.51 -14.26
N LEU A 277 6.73 32.16 -13.43
CA LEU A 277 5.70 33.10 -13.88
C LEU A 277 5.75 34.24 -12.86
N GLU A 278 6.19 35.40 -13.38
CA GLU A 278 6.36 36.71 -12.72
C GLU A 278 7.67 36.79 -11.91
N VAL A 279 8.71 37.57 -12.26
CA VAL A 279 8.83 38.82 -13.03
C VAL A 279 10.25 38.87 -13.60
N GLU A 280 10.43 39.13 -14.90
CA GLU A 280 11.60 39.83 -15.44
C GLU A 280 11.31 40.20 -16.90
N GLU A 281 11.03 41.49 -17.12
CA GLU A 281 11.05 42.13 -18.43
C GLU A 281 12.49 42.14 -18.97
N GLU A 282 13.05 41.03 -19.44
CA GLU A 282 14.35 41.10 -20.14
C GLU A 282 14.40 40.25 -21.41
N LYS A 283 14.31 41.01 -22.51
CA LYS A 283 14.95 40.88 -23.82
C LYS A 283 15.77 39.61 -24.09
N ASP A 284 15.47 39.03 -25.26
CA ASP A 284 16.41 38.49 -26.24
C ASP A 284 17.53 37.57 -25.70
N SER A 285 17.24 36.27 -25.64
CA SER A 285 18.21 35.23 -25.99
C SER A 285 17.46 33.96 -26.34
N GLY A 286 17.85 33.30 -27.44
CA GLY A 286 17.25 32.05 -27.89
C GLY A 286 17.32 30.98 -26.80
N LEU A 287 16.17 30.66 -26.21
CA LEU A 287 16.09 29.74 -25.07
C LEU A 287 15.43 28.42 -25.48
N VAL A 288 16.25 27.38 -25.38
CA VAL A 288 15.91 25.96 -25.36
C VAL A 288 14.71 25.73 -24.44
N SER A 289 13.66 25.10 -24.96
CA SER A 289 12.45 24.78 -24.20
C SER A 289 12.75 23.74 -23.11
N ASP A 290 12.63 24.14 -21.85
CA ASP A 290 12.72 23.26 -20.68
C ASP A 290 11.64 22.15 -20.78
N PRO A 291 11.87 20.91 -20.29
CA PRO A 291 10.89 19.84 -20.39
C PRO A 291 9.59 20.23 -19.67
N MET A 292 8.46 20.14 -20.37
CA MET A 292 7.16 20.41 -19.76
C MET A 292 6.76 19.24 -18.85
N ILE A 293 6.94 19.40 -17.54
CA ILE A 293 6.51 18.42 -16.54
C ILE A 293 5.00 18.56 -16.30
N LYS A 294 4.25 17.47 -16.49
CA LYS A 294 2.83 17.38 -16.13
C LYS A 294 2.65 16.44 -14.95
N ILE A 295 2.14 16.97 -13.85
CA ILE A 295 1.87 16.21 -12.63
C ILE A 295 0.40 15.77 -12.64
N MET A 296 0.16 14.46 -12.53
CA MET A 296 -1.17 13.84 -12.41
C MET A 296 -2.18 14.32 -13.47
N PRO A 297 -1.86 14.27 -14.78
CA PRO A 297 -2.69 14.87 -15.84
C PRO A 297 -4.10 14.25 -16.01
N ARG A 298 -4.41 13.16 -15.31
CA ARG A 298 -5.69 12.43 -15.37
C ARG A 298 -6.42 12.35 -14.03
N LEU A 299 -6.02 13.15 -13.04
CA LEU A 299 -6.62 13.10 -11.71
C LEU A 299 -8.07 13.61 -11.77
N GLU A 300 -9.00 12.75 -11.35
CA GLU A 300 -10.45 13.00 -11.37
C GLU A 300 -10.99 13.29 -9.96
N SER A 301 -10.40 12.68 -8.92
CA SER A 301 -10.86 12.81 -7.54
C SER A 301 -9.68 12.98 -6.59
N LEU A 302 -9.74 14.03 -5.78
CA LEU A 302 -8.80 14.30 -4.69
C LEU A 302 -9.55 14.41 -3.37
N THR A 303 -9.18 13.56 -2.41
CA THR A 303 -9.71 13.58 -1.04
C THR A 303 -8.58 13.85 -0.06
N ILE A 304 -8.73 14.89 0.75
CA ILE A 304 -7.84 15.22 1.86
C ILE A 304 -8.67 15.25 3.13
N GLN A 305 -8.35 14.41 4.11
CA GLN A 305 -9.15 14.30 5.33
C GLN A 305 -8.27 14.25 6.58
N GLY A 306 -8.55 15.08 7.59
CA GLY A 306 -7.87 15.02 8.89
C GLY A 306 -6.38 15.39 8.84
N CYS A 307 -5.94 16.12 7.81
CA CYS A 307 -4.57 16.62 7.64
C CYS A 307 -4.48 18.06 8.17
N HIS A 308 -4.33 18.20 9.48
CA HIS A 308 -4.54 19.48 10.18
C HIS A 308 -3.43 20.53 9.96
N LYS A 309 -2.21 20.08 9.64
CA LYS A 309 -1.04 20.95 9.47
C LYS A 309 -0.80 21.40 8.03
N LEU A 310 -1.57 20.88 7.06
CA LEU A 310 -1.34 21.15 5.65
C LEU A 310 -1.66 22.62 5.34
N LYS A 311 -0.64 23.37 4.91
CA LYS A 311 -0.73 24.83 4.73
C LYS A 311 -1.26 25.23 3.36
N CYS A 312 -1.01 24.42 2.33
CA CYS A 312 -1.27 24.76 0.95
C CYS A 312 -1.59 23.52 0.09
N LEU A 313 -2.37 23.75 -0.96
CA LEU A 313 -2.50 22.83 -2.07
C LEU A 313 -1.45 23.16 -3.16
N PRO A 314 -1.08 22.20 -4.02
CA PRO A 314 -0.16 22.46 -5.11
C PRO A 314 -0.84 23.20 -6.28
N ASP A 315 -0.10 24.08 -6.96
CA ASP A 315 -0.65 24.94 -8.03
C ASP A 315 -1.04 24.21 -9.31
N TYR A 316 -0.45 23.03 -9.59
CA TYR A 316 -0.83 22.22 -10.75
C TYR A 316 -2.29 21.77 -10.73
N LEU A 317 -2.98 21.86 -9.59
CA LEU A 317 -4.43 21.64 -9.52
C LEU A 317 -5.22 22.60 -10.41
N ARG A 318 -4.68 23.79 -10.73
CA ARG A 318 -5.31 24.76 -11.66
C ARG A 318 -5.51 24.20 -13.07
N THR A 319 -4.61 23.31 -13.51
CA THR A 319 -4.58 22.76 -14.88
C THR A 319 -4.97 21.29 -14.93
N THR A 320 -5.25 20.69 -13.77
CA THR A 320 -5.66 19.30 -13.64
C THR A 320 -7.15 19.17 -13.94
N PRO A 321 -7.62 18.18 -14.72
CA PRO A 321 -9.03 18.00 -15.07
C PRO A 321 -9.88 17.43 -13.91
N LEU A 322 -9.69 17.96 -12.71
CA LEU A 322 -10.24 17.45 -11.47
C LEU A 322 -11.77 17.63 -11.44
N GLN A 323 -12.49 16.54 -11.16
CA GLN A 323 -13.96 16.53 -11.12
C GLN A 323 -14.50 16.69 -9.69
N LYS A 324 -13.76 16.14 -8.71
CA LYS A 324 -14.16 16.07 -7.31
C LYS A 324 -13.01 16.48 -6.40
N LEU A 325 -13.30 17.40 -5.48
CA LEU A 325 -12.41 17.82 -4.40
C LEU A 325 -13.13 17.72 -3.06
N PHE A 326 -12.62 16.88 -2.18
CA PHE A 326 -13.11 16.72 -0.81
C PHE A 326 -12.02 17.12 0.18
N ILE A 327 -12.30 18.12 1.02
CA ILE A 327 -11.39 18.57 2.08
C ILE A 327 -12.15 18.54 3.40
N HIS A 328 -11.89 17.55 4.25
CA HIS A 328 -12.64 17.35 5.50
C HIS A 328 -11.72 17.39 6.71
N TYR A 329 -12.13 18.06 7.79
CA TYR A 329 -11.36 18.12 9.03
C TYR A 329 -9.92 18.67 8.83
N CYS A 330 -9.78 19.67 7.94
CA CYS A 330 -8.53 20.35 7.62
C CYS A 330 -8.67 21.86 7.87
N PRO A 331 -8.49 22.36 9.10
CA PRO A 331 -8.83 23.74 9.47
C PRO A 331 -8.09 24.80 8.66
N ILE A 332 -6.78 24.61 8.41
CA ILE A 332 -5.98 25.57 7.64
C ILE A 332 -6.46 25.63 6.18
N LEU A 333 -6.58 24.47 5.52
CA LEU A 333 -7.07 24.43 4.13
C LEU A 333 -8.52 24.91 4.01
N LYS A 334 -9.38 24.60 4.98
CA LYS A 334 -10.78 25.07 4.99
C LYS A 334 -10.85 26.59 4.94
N GLN A 335 -10.04 27.28 5.74
CA GLN A 335 -9.98 28.74 5.74
C GLN A 335 -9.44 29.28 4.40
N ARG A 336 -8.36 28.68 3.87
CA ARG A 336 -7.73 29.16 2.64
C ARG A 336 -8.55 28.86 1.38
N CYS A 337 -9.37 27.81 1.41
CA CYS A 337 -10.27 27.41 0.32
C CYS A 337 -11.69 27.97 0.51
N GLU A 338 -11.89 28.90 1.45
CA GLU A 338 -13.18 29.53 1.68
C GLU A 338 -13.71 30.16 0.39
N ARG A 339 -14.98 29.89 0.09
CA ARG A 339 -15.61 30.32 -1.15
C ARG A 339 -15.54 31.84 -1.30
N GLU A 340 -15.07 32.30 -2.47
CA GLU A 340 -14.98 33.71 -2.88
C GLU A 340 -13.99 34.60 -2.10
N ILE A 341 -13.54 34.18 -0.92
CA ILE A 341 -12.68 34.99 -0.03
C ILE A 341 -11.30 34.37 0.15
N GLY A 342 -11.20 33.03 0.11
CA GLY A 342 -9.95 32.31 0.35
C GLY A 342 -8.97 32.40 -0.81
N ASP A 343 -7.68 32.60 -0.51
CA ASP A 343 -6.61 32.71 -1.52
C ASP A 343 -6.50 31.49 -2.46
N TYR A 344 -6.97 30.32 -2.04
CA TYR A 344 -6.97 29.09 -2.84
C TYR A 344 -8.26 28.91 -3.66
N TRP A 345 -9.30 29.72 -3.44
CA TRP A 345 -10.53 29.62 -4.22
C TRP A 345 -10.31 29.77 -5.73
N PRO A 346 -9.47 30.70 -6.24
CA PRO A 346 -9.14 30.75 -7.67
C PRO A 346 -8.43 29.51 -8.20
N ILE A 347 -7.79 28.70 -7.33
CA ILE A 347 -7.15 27.43 -7.72
C ILE A 347 -8.19 26.36 -7.96
N ILE A 348 -9.23 26.30 -7.12
CA ILE A 348 -10.16 25.17 -7.07
C ILE A 348 -11.56 25.47 -7.64
N SER A 349 -11.91 26.74 -7.84
CA SER A 349 -13.26 27.17 -8.25
C SER A 349 -13.77 26.62 -9.58
N HIS A 350 -12.86 26.17 -10.45
CA HIS A 350 -13.19 25.53 -11.72
C HIS A 350 -13.66 24.06 -11.57
N ILE A 351 -13.52 23.46 -10.37
CA ILE A 351 -13.84 22.05 -10.10
C ILE A 351 -15.37 21.90 -9.94
N PRO A 352 -16.03 20.97 -10.66
CA PRO A 352 -17.48 20.82 -10.61
C PRO A 352 -18.07 20.43 -9.25
N THR A 353 -17.39 19.55 -8.50
CA THR A 353 -17.87 19.06 -7.19
C THR A 353 -16.85 19.36 -6.11
N ILE A 354 -17.19 20.29 -5.21
CA ILE A 354 -16.34 20.71 -4.09
C ILE A 354 -17.14 20.54 -2.79
N ASP A 355 -16.56 19.84 -1.82
CA ASP A 355 -17.12 19.72 -0.46
C ASP A 355 -16.00 19.90 0.57
N ILE A 356 -16.09 20.99 1.33
CA ILE A 356 -15.08 21.44 2.29
C ILE A 356 -15.75 21.57 3.65
N ARG A 357 -15.29 20.80 4.65
CA ARG A 357 -15.93 20.69 5.98
C ARG A 357 -14.96 20.80 7.14
#